data_AF-A0A2N1W922-F1
#
_entry.id   AF-A0A2N1W922-F1
#
_cell.length_a   1.000
_cell.length_b   1.000
_cell.length_c   1.000
_cell.angle_alpha   90.00
_cell.angle_beta   90.00
_cell.angle_gamma   90.00
#
_symmetry.space_group_name_H-M   'P 1'
#
loop_
_entity.id
_entity.type
_entity.pdbx_description
1 polymer ?
#
loop_
_entity_poly.entity_id
_entity_poly.type
_entity_poly.pdbx_seq_one_letter_code
_entity_poly.pdbx_strand_id
1 'polypeptide(L)'
;ETMRILDDVIILAVHANPDGMELVSNWYMRESDPSRRSYGGLPRLYQKYIGHDNNRDLYRNAMAESRNMSRTMYREWYPQIMYNHHQTGPSGTVMFAPPFRDPFNHVYDPMIPTGLDFVGAAMHRRFTQEGKGGTVSRDAASYSTWWNGGLRTTAYFHNIIGILTETIGSPTPMTIPLQPARQLPNGGQAMPVQWGPWHFRQSVDYSMTANRAILDLASRYREDILFNIWRMGANSIARGATDTWTHKPQLIADAQAAAEGLRGAEATAAMEQVLRDPARRDPRAYIIPAGQAEMGNALDFLNAMSVSGIEIHKATAAFSIGSARYPKGSFVVRTDQPFRPHVLDQFEAQDHPTDLQYPGGPPKAPYDNAGWTLAMQMGFNFDRVYEPFEAPLAMVAEEVVRPDPAPFNANAGAWRISPSATDAFRAVNLTARAGGVVERLAGGDFVLRGSAAASVL
;
A
#
# COMPACT_ATOMS: atom_id res chain seq x y z
N GLU A 1 15.01 28.04 -13.97
CA GLU A 1 14.44 26.86 -13.26
C GLU A 1 13.43 26.13 -14.14
N THR A 2 12.34 26.78 -14.57
CA THR A 2 11.26 26.14 -15.33
C THR A 2 11.71 25.43 -16.61
N MET A 3 12.53 26.04 -17.46
CA MET A 3 12.99 25.39 -18.70
C MET A 3 13.73 24.08 -18.43
N ARG A 4 14.68 24.09 -17.48
CA ARG A 4 15.37 22.86 -17.06
C ARG A 4 14.39 21.78 -16.57
N ILE A 5 13.37 22.14 -15.79
CA ILE A 5 12.35 21.18 -15.34
C ILE A 5 11.59 20.58 -16.53
N LEU A 6 11.21 21.41 -17.52
CA LEU A 6 10.49 20.93 -18.71
C LEU A 6 11.36 20.03 -19.60
N ASP A 7 12.67 20.28 -19.63
CA ASP A 7 13.62 19.48 -20.41
C ASP A 7 13.94 18.14 -19.72
N ASP A 8 13.96 18.12 -18.37
CA ASP A 8 14.45 16.97 -17.59
C ASP A 8 13.34 16.09 -16.97
N VAL A 9 12.11 16.60 -16.78
CA VAL A 9 11.08 15.94 -15.95
C VAL A 9 9.77 15.74 -16.69
N ILE A 10 9.29 14.49 -16.65
CA ILE A 10 7.96 14.12 -17.13
C ILE A 10 7.00 14.09 -15.93
N ILE A 11 5.87 14.77 -16.06
CA ILE A 11 4.82 14.79 -15.04
C ILE A 11 3.63 13.96 -15.53
N LEU A 12 3.29 12.92 -14.77
CA LEU A 12 2.03 12.22 -14.94
C LEU A 12 0.99 12.81 -14.01
N ALA A 13 0.04 13.56 -14.56
CA ALA A 13 -1.06 14.14 -13.80
C ALA A 13 -2.24 13.16 -13.73
N VAL A 14 -2.63 12.76 -12.52
CA VAL A 14 -3.68 11.78 -12.30
C VAL A 14 -4.80 12.37 -11.45
N HIS A 15 -6.04 12.27 -11.94
CA HIS A 15 -7.21 12.55 -11.13
C HIS A 15 -7.64 11.28 -10.39
N ALA A 16 -7.30 11.19 -9.09
CA ALA A 16 -7.46 9.95 -8.31
C ALA A 16 -8.90 9.56 -7.96
N ASN A 17 -9.88 10.48 -8.07
CA ASN A 17 -11.29 10.23 -7.74
C ASN A 17 -12.22 11.25 -8.43
N PRO A 18 -12.44 11.14 -9.75
CA PRO A 18 -13.28 12.08 -10.50
C PRO A 18 -14.74 12.07 -10.00
N ASP A 19 -15.31 10.90 -9.74
CA ASP A 19 -16.70 10.75 -9.28
C ASP A 19 -16.93 11.42 -7.91
N GLY A 20 -15.97 11.24 -6.99
CA GLY A 20 -15.99 11.91 -5.69
C GLY A 20 -15.86 13.44 -5.79
N MET A 21 -15.01 13.91 -6.69
CA MET A 21 -14.83 15.35 -6.93
C MET A 21 -16.09 16.00 -7.50
N GLU A 22 -16.73 15.37 -8.50
CA GLU A 22 -18.00 15.83 -9.06
C GLU A 22 -19.08 15.88 -7.96
N LEU A 23 -19.23 14.79 -7.19
CA LEU A 23 -20.21 14.71 -6.11
C LEU A 23 -20.05 15.83 -5.08
N VAL A 24 -18.85 16.00 -4.53
CA VAL A 24 -18.61 17.00 -3.47
C VAL A 24 -18.72 18.41 -4.00
N SER A 25 -18.20 18.66 -5.20
CA SER A 25 -18.26 19.99 -5.82
C SER A 25 -19.70 20.38 -6.11
N ASN A 26 -20.51 19.48 -6.69
CA ASN A 26 -21.93 19.74 -6.93
C ASN A 26 -22.69 19.95 -5.63
N TRP A 27 -22.40 19.14 -4.60
CA TRP A 27 -23.00 19.34 -3.28
C TRP A 27 -22.64 20.70 -2.70
N TYR A 28 -21.37 21.09 -2.71
CA TYR A 28 -20.91 22.38 -2.21
C TYR A 28 -21.56 23.55 -2.99
N MET A 29 -21.65 23.44 -4.32
CA MET A 29 -22.17 24.48 -5.20
C MET A 29 -23.71 24.58 -5.23
N ARG A 30 -24.44 23.67 -4.56
CA ARG A 30 -25.91 23.66 -4.52
C ARG A 30 -26.52 24.95 -3.95
N GLU A 31 -25.82 25.60 -3.02
CA GLU A 31 -26.25 26.86 -2.43
C GLU A 31 -25.76 28.02 -3.30
N SER A 32 -26.71 28.83 -3.77
CA SER A 32 -26.41 29.99 -4.62
C SER A 32 -25.62 31.06 -3.88
N ASP A 33 -25.92 31.27 -2.60
CA ASP A 33 -25.19 32.16 -1.71
C ASP A 33 -23.88 31.50 -1.26
N PRO A 34 -22.70 32.03 -1.67
CA PRO A 34 -21.40 31.47 -1.31
C PRO A 34 -21.18 31.34 0.21
N SER A 35 -21.78 32.22 1.02
CA SER A 35 -21.60 32.20 2.48
C SER A 35 -22.30 31.01 3.16
N ARG A 36 -23.25 30.37 2.46
CA ARG A 36 -24.04 29.24 2.95
C ARG A 36 -23.56 27.89 2.41
N ARG A 37 -22.60 27.88 1.47
CA ARG A 37 -22.07 26.65 0.89
C ARG A 37 -21.34 25.82 1.94
N SER A 38 -21.57 24.51 1.91
CA SER A 38 -20.98 23.58 2.87
C SER A 38 -20.85 22.18 2.29
N TYR A 39 -19.77 21.51 2.67
CA TYR A 39 -19.55 20.08 2.43
C TYR A 39 -20.39 19.17 3.34
N GLY A 40 -20.94 19.72 4.43
CA GLY A 40 -21.68 18.96 5.43
C GLY A 40 -23.00 18.40 4.90
N GLY A 41 -23.41 17.28 5.48
CA GLY A 41 -24.72 16.65 5.23
C GLY A 41 -24.86 15.94 3.88
N LEU A 42 -23.76 15.55 3.23
CA LEU A 42 -23.78 14.78 1.99
C LEU A 42 -24.58 13.46 2.20
N PRO A 43 -25.70 13.23 1.48
CA PRO A 43 -26.64 12.15 1.82
C PRO A 43 -26.26 10.80 1.21
N ARG A 44 -25.07 10.68 0.59
CA ARG A 44 -24.58 9.44 0.00
C ARG A 44 -23.09 9.28 0.21
N LEU A 45 -22.64 8.02 0.25
CA LEU A 45 -21.23 7.67 0.21
C LEU A 45 -20.63 7.99 -1.18
N TYR A 46 -19.33 8.28 -1.21
CA TYR A 46 -18.61 8.63 -2.43
C TYR A 46 -18.53 7.43 -3.38
N GLN A 47 -17.98 6.32 -2.87
CA GLN A 47 -17.84 5.05 -3.57
C GLN A 47 -18.72 3.99 -2.93
N LYS A 48 -19.32 3.13 -3.75
CA LYS A 48 -20.35 2.16 -3.34
C LYS A 48 -19.89 1.16 -2.28
N TYR A 49 -18.62 0.73 -2.31
CA TYR A 49 -18.10 -0.36 -1.48
C TYR A 49 -17.08 0.08 -0.42
N ILE A 50 -16.39 1.19 -0.64
CA ILE A 50 -15.31 1.66 0.23
C ILE A 50 -15.59 3.05 0.84
N GLY A 51 -16.78 3.60 0.56
CA GLY A 51 -17.17 4.91 1.07
C GLY A 51 -16.27 6.01 0.52
N HIS A 52 -15.67 6.80 1.40
CA HIS A 52 -14.79 7.90 1.02
C HIS A 52 -13.35 7.47 0.69
N ASP A 53 -12.89 6.37 1.27
CA ASP A 53 -11.45 6.15 1.43
C ASP A 53 -10.88 5.17 0.40
N ASN A 54 -10.58 5.69 -0.79
CA ASN A 54 -9.79 4.96 -1.79
C ASN A 54 -8.29 4.96 -1.47
N ASN A 55 -7.84 5.81 -0.55
CA ASN A 55 -6.45 5.82 -0.06
C ASN A 55 -6.20 4.74 1.01
N ARG A 56 -7.09 3.76 1.10
CA ARG A 56 -6.88 2.51 1.83
C ARG A 56 -7.01 1.23 0.98
N ASP A 57 -7.13 1.37 -0.34
CA ASP A 57 -7.43 0.26 -1.27
C ASP A 57 -6.20 -0.26 -2.04
N LEU A 58 -5.06 0.45 -2.07
CA LEU A 58 -3.99 0.21 -3.04
C LEU A 58 -3.24 -1.13 -2.89
N TYR A 59 -3.26 -1.73 -1.70
CA TYR A 59 -2.70 -3.08 -1.50
C TYR A 59 -3.61 -4.20 -2.04
N ARG A 60 -4.92 -3.92 -2.18
CA ARG A 60 -5.92 -4.86 -2.70
C ARG A 60 -6.28 -4.57 -4.15
N ASN A 61 -6.21 -3.31 -4.57
CA ASN A 61 -6.65 -2.85 -5.89
C ASN A 61 -8.09 -3.32 -6.20
N ALA A 62 -9.04 -3.11 -5.28
CA ALA A 62 -10.42 -3.53 -5.52
C ALA A 62 -11.16 -2.55 -6.44
N MET A 63 -10.82 -1.26 -6.41
CA MET A 63 -11.49 -0.21 -7.19
C MET A 63 -10.81 0.07 -8.53
N ALA A 64 -11.58 0.59 -9.48
CA ALA A 64 -11.08 0.92 -10.82
C ALA A 64 -10.01 2.01 -10.79
N GLU A 65 -10.18 3.01 -9.92
CA GLU A 65 -9.25 4.13 -9.71
C GLU A 65 -7.90 3.63 -9.19
N SER A 66 -7.93 2.80 -8.14
CA SER A 66 -6.75 2.15 -7.56
C SER A 66 -6.03 1.28 -8.58
N ARG A 67 -6.76 0.43 -9.32
CA ARG A 67 -6.19 -0.41 -10.39
C ARG A 67 -5.50 0.42 -11.46
N ASN A 68 -6.14 1.49 -11.92
CA ASN A 68 -5.59 2.36 -12.96
C ASN A 68 -4.29 3.06 -12.50
N MET A 69 -4.28 3.56 -11.25
CA MET A 69 -3.07 4.15 -10.65
C MET A 69 -1.95 3.12 -10.49
N SER A 70 -2.24 1.95 -9.92
CA SER A 70 -1.27 0.87 -9.72
C SER A 70 -0.70 0.35 -11.03
N ARG A 71 -1.54 0.17 -12.06
CA ARG A 71 -1.09 -0.24 -13.40
C ARG A 71 -0.07 0.76 -13.99
N THR A 72 -0.38 2.05 -13.92
CA THR A 72 0.55 3.09 -14.40
C THR A 72 1.85 3.07 -13.60
N MET A 73 1.77 3.01 -12.28
CA MET A 73 2.96 3.11 -11.41
C MET A 73 3.84 1.85 -11.42
N TYR A 74 3.25 0.66 -11.51
CA TYR A 74 3.95 -0.59 -11.21
C TYR A 74 4.06 -1.54 -12.41
N ARG A 75 3.46 -1.19 -13.56
CA ARG A 75 3.50 -2.03 -14.79
C ARG A 75 3.92 -1.28 -16.04
N GLU A 76 3.57 0.01 -16.16
CA GLU A 76 3.77 0.74 -17.42
C GLU A 76 4.86 1.82 -17.34
N TRP A 77 4.85 2.67 -16.31
CA TRP A 77 5.69 3.86 -16.27
C TRP A 77 6.84 3.82 -15.24
N TYR A 78 6.60 3.25 -14.05
CA TYR A 78 7.60 3.17 -12.97
C TYR A 78 8.16 4.55 -12.55
N PRO A 79 7.31 5.50 -12.08
CA PRO A 79 7.78 6.83 -11.68
C PRO A 79 8.71 6.74 -10.46
N GLN A 80 9.71 7.62 -10.37
CA GLN A 80 10.66 7.60 -9.24
C GLN A 80 10.13 8.36 -8.00
N ILE A 81 9.25 9.34 -8.21
CA ILE A 81 8.58 10.10 -7.16
C ILE A 81 7.08 10.12 -7.45
N MET A 82 6.27 9.75 -6.47
CA MET A 82 4.82 9.88 -6.50
C MET A 82 4.41 10.94 -5.48
N TYR A 83 3.69 11.99 -5.89
CA TYR A 83 3.23 13.03 -4.98
C TYR A 83 1.70 13.06 -4.87
N ASN A 84 1.20 12.80 -3.67
CA ASN A 84 -0.20 12.74 -3.32
C ASN A 84 -0.60 13.94 -2.43
N HIS A 85 -1.31 14.91 -3.02
CA HIS A 85 -1.87 16.05 -2.29
C HIS A 85 -3.11 15.65 -1.47
N HIS A 86 -3.13 16.04 -0.20
CA HIS A 86 -4.26 15.84 0.72
C HIS A 86 -4.61 17.12 1.48
N GLN A 87 -5.79 17.09 2.10
CA GLN A 87 -6.27 18.08 3.06
C GLN A 87 -7.02 17.36 4.18
N THR A 88 -6.99 17.82 5.44
CA THR A 88 -6.43 19.08 5.95
C THR A 88 -5.15 18.91 6.75
N GLY A 89 -4.29 19.94 6.73
CA GLY A 89 -3.11 20.03 7.59
C GLY A 89 -3.43 20.10 9.09
N PRO A 90 -2.46 19.80 9.97
CA PRO A 90 -2.67 19.80 11.42
C PRO A 90 -3.10 21.18 11.98
N SER A 91 -3.84 21.19 13.10
CA SER A 91 -4.37 22.43 13.71
C SER A 91 -3.26 23.42 14.10
N GLY A 92 -3.44 24.70 13.79
CA GLY A 92 -2.44 25.76 14.06
C GLY A 92 -1.19 25.68 13.17
N THR A 93 -1.25 24.96 12.06
CA THR A 93 -0.22 24.91 11.00
C THR A 93 -0.86 25.08 9.62
N VAL A 94 -0.04 25.15 8.57
CA VAL A 94 -0.51 25.27 7.18
C VAL A 94 -0.43 23.93 6.46
N MET A 95 0.71 23.24 6.56
CA MET A 95 0.96 22.03 5.78
C MET A 95 1.77 21.02 6.59
N PHE A 96 1.36 19.75 6.61
CA PHE A 96 2.31 18.66 6.88
C PHE A 96 3.03 18.29 5.58
N ALA A 97 4.34 18.12 5.62
CA ALA A 97 5.16 17.58 4.56
C ALA A 97 6.13 16.54 5.14
N PRO A 98 6.63 15.59 4.33
CA PRO A 98 7.66 14.68 4.80
C PRO A 98 8.89 15.46 5.30
N PRO A 99 9.62 14.88 6.26
CA PRO A 99 9.66 13.43 6.48
C PRO A 99 8.68 12.96 7.57
N PHE A 100 8.31 11.69 7.49
CA PHE A 100 7.33 11.07 8.39
C PHE A 100 7.97 10.70 9.73
N ARG A 101 7.15 10.45 10.75
CA ARG A 101 7.66 9.91 12.02
C ARG A 101 7.87 8.40 11.92
N ASP A 102 8.72 7.88 12.81
CA ASP A 102 8.82 6.45 13.07
C ASP A 102 7.54 5.90 13.74
N PRO A 103 7.27 4.59 13.65
CA PRO A 103 8.08 3.59 12.95
C PRO A 103 7.81 3.55 11.43
N PHE A 104 8.84 3.21 10.69
CA PHE A 104 8.79 2.91 9.25
C PHE A 104 8.81 1.39 9.03
N ASN A 105 8.29 0.86 7.92
CA ASN A 105 8.26 -0.59 7.70
C ASN A 105 9.67 -1.13 7.34
N HIS A 106 10.15 -2.13 8.06
CA HIS A 106 11.51 -2.63 7.92
C HIS A 106 11.73 -3.54 6.69
N VAL A 107 10.69 -3.86 5.94
CA VAL A 107 10.75 -4.77 4.79
C VAL A 107 11.20 -4.07 3.50
N TYR A 108 10.87 -2.80 3.31
CA TYR A 108 11.31 -2.04 2.13
C TYR A 108 12.76 -1.57 2.26
N ASP A 109 13.34 -1.18 1.13
CA ASP A 109 14.75 -0.81 1.07
C ASP A 109 15.05 0.46 1.88
N PRO A 110 16.14 0.53 2.66
CA PRO A 110 16.50 1.70 3.49
C PRO A 110 16.77 2.98 2.67
N MET A 111 16.91 2.87 1.35
CA MET A 111 16.96 4.03 0.45
C MET A 111 15.60 4.79 0.39
N ILE A 112 14.48 4.16 0.76
CA ILE A 112 13.17 4.82 0.86
C ILE A 112 13.14 5.88 1.98
N PRO A 113 13.37 5.55 3.28
CA PRO A 113 13.28 6.55 4.35
C PRO A 113 14.32 7.66 4.20
N THR A 114 15.53 7.34 3.75
CA THR A 114 16.57 8.35 3.48
C THR A 114 16.24 9.23 2.26
N GLY A 115 15.61 8.67 1.22
CA GLY A 115 15.07 9.42 0.09
C GLY A 115 13.91 10.35 0.49
N LEU A 116 13.05 9.91 1.40
CA LEU A 116 11.99 10.75 1.98
C LEU A 116 12.56 11.94 2.75
N ASP A 117 13.62 11.72 3.54
CA ASP A 117 14.34 12.81 4.22
C ASP A 117 14.93 13.80 3.20
N PHE A 118 15.49 13.31 2.09
CA PHE A 118 16.07 14.16 1.04
C PHE A 118 15.01 15.04 0.35
N VAL A 119 13.89 14.45 -0.07
CA VAL A 119 12.78 15.21 -0.66
C VAL A 119 12.17 16.18 0.36
N GLY A 120 11.94 15.73 1.59
CA GLY A 120 11.40 16.55 2.68
C GLY A 120 12.28 17.77 2.98
N ALA A 121 13.60 17.57 3.06
CA ALA A 121 14.54 18.67 3.26
C ALA A 121 14.48 19.71 2.13
N ALA A 122 14.35 19.28 0.87
CA ALA A 122 14.19 20.20 -0.27
C ALA A 122 12.90 21.00 -0.19
N MET A 123 11.78 20.36 0.20
CA MET A 123 10.50 21.02 0.40
C MET A 123 10.59 22.08 1.51
N HIS A 124 11.02 21.68 2.71
CA HIS A 124 11.13 22.59 3.86
C HIS A 124 12.13 23.73 3.65
N ARG A 125 13.24 23.47 2.96
CA ARG A 125 14.17 24.53 2.55
C ARG A 125 13.51 25.55 1.63
N ARG A 126 12.71 25.11 0.65
CA ARG A 126 12.04 26.04 -0.26
C ARG A 126 10.96 26.86 0.45
N PHE A 127 10.19 26.24 1.34
CA PHE A 127 9.19 26.97 2.15
C PHE A 127 9.84 28.09 2.97
N THR A 128 10.94 27.80 3.67
CA THR A 128 11.63 28.83 4.47
C THR A 128 12.28 29.91 3.60
N GLN A 129 12.83 29.55 2.44
CA GLN A 129 13.35 30.52 1.45
C GLN A 129 12.27 31.48 0.93
N GLU A 130 11.03 31.01 0.79
CA GLU A 130 9.88 31.81 0.36
C GLU A 130 9.15 32.51 1.53
N GLY A 131 9.66 32.41 2.77
CA GLY A 131 9.02 32.99 3.95
C GLY A 131 7.70 32.32 4.35
N LYS A 132 7.49 31.06 3.95
CA LYS A 132 6.26 30.30 4.15
C LYS A 132 6.30 29.47 5.44
N GLY A 133 5.85 30.08 6.53
CA GLY A 133 5.75 29.43 7.86
C GLY A 133 4.57 28.45 8.01
N GLY A 134 4.64 27.57 9.01
CA GLY A 134 3.58 26.61 9.35
C GLY A 134 3.66 25.30 8.58
N THR A 135 4.77 25.03 7.88
CA THR A 135 5.02 23.67 7.40
C THR A 135 5.63 22.82 8.51
N VAL A 136 5.12 21.61 8.69
CA VAL A 136 5.54 20.69 9.76
C VAL A 136 5.87 19.29 9.25
N SER A 137 6.65 18.54 10.03
CA SER A 137 7.07 17.17 9.73
C SER A 137 7.22 16.32 11.00
N ARG A 138 7.56 15.03 10.83
CA ARG A 138 7.85 14.07 11.92
C ARG A 138 6.70 13.99 12.92
N ASP A 139 7.00 14.06 14.22
CA ASP A 139 6.02 13.93 15.31
C ASP A 139 5.00 15.10 15.39
N ALA A 140 5.08 16.10 14.52
CA ALA A 140 4.05 17.15 14.45
C ALA A 140 2.70 16.65 13.89
N ALA A 141 2.69 15.45 13.31
CA ALA A 141 1.49 14.68 12.95
C ALA A 141 1.71 13.19 13.23
N SER A 142 0.63 12.40 13.23
CA SER A 142 0.68 10.97 13.56
C SER A 142 1.19 10.09 12.42
N TYR A 143 1.38 10.64 11.22
CA TYR A 143 1.69 9.91 9.99
C TYR A 143 3.01 9.14 10.06
N SER A 144 2.92 7.81 10.08
CA SER A 144 4.05 6.90 9.92
C SER A 144 4.07 6.29 8.51
N THR A 145 5.06 5.44 8.22
CA THR A 145 5.23 4.77 6.93
C THR A 145 5.16 3.24 7.04
N TRP A 146 4.56 2.77 8.15
CA TRP A 146 4.45 1.34 8.45
C TRP A 146 3.51 0.59 7.48
N TRP A 147 2.35 1.17 7.17
CA TRP A 147 1.23 0.47 6.54
C TRP A 147 1.22 0.52 4.99
N ASN A 148 1.11 -0.63 4.31
CA ASN A 148 1.23 -0.78 2.85
C ASN A 148 -0.04 -0.54 2.00
N GLY A 149 -1.08 0.14 2.48
CA GLY A 149 -2.35 0.22 1.73
C GLY A 149 -2.77 1.57 1.18
N GLY A 150 -1.97 2.62 1.38
CA GLY A 150 -2.24 3.95 0.83
C GLY A 150 -1.43 4.23 -0.42
N LEU A 151 -1.87 5.19 -1.23
CA LEU A 151 -1.24 5.54 -2.50
C LEU A 151 0.27 5.82 -2.36
N ARG A 152 0.65 6.61 -1.36
CA ARG A 152 2.08 6.88 -1.07
C ARG A 152 2.81 5.68 -0.51
N THR A 153 2.16 4.88 0.35
CA THR A 153 2.87 3.85 1.10
C THR A 153 3.08 2.61 0.28
N THR A 154 2.11 2.21 -0.55
CA THR A 154 2.31 1.13 -1.51
C THR A 154 3.48 1.43 -2.46
N ALA A 155 3.68 2.70 -2.84
CA ALA A 155 4.82 3.12 -3.65
C ALA A 155 6.19 2.76 -3.01
N TYR A 156 6.32 2.80 -1.68
CA TYR A 156 7.55 2.43 -0.97
C TYR A 156 7.96 0.98 -1.20
N PHE A 157 6.98 0.07 -1.25
CA PHE A 157 7.21 -1.35 -1.48
C PHE A 157 7.52 -1.67 -2.96
N HIS A 158 7.43 -0.66 -3.82
CA HIS A 158 7.72 -0.71 -5.25
C HIS A 158 8.93 0.17 -5.62
N ASN A 159 9.79 0.50 -4.66
CA ASN A 159 11.03 1.27 -4.87
C ASN A 159 10.79 2.72 -5.34
N ILE A 160 9.62 3.29 -5.03
CA ILE A 160 9.22 4.65 -5.43
C ILE A 160 9.15 5.54 -4.19
N ILE A 161 9.66 6.77 -4.29
CA ILE A 161 9.55 7.76 -3.22
C ILE A 161 8.12 8.35 -3.22
N GLY A 162 7.27 7.87 -2.32
CA GLY A 162 5.91 8.37 -2.11
C GLY A 162 5.86 9.59 -1.18
N ILE A 163 5.29 10.70 -1.64
CA ILE A 163 5.14 11.94 -0.89
C ILE A 163 3.66 12.16 -0.60
N LEU A 164 3.35 12.59 0.62
CA LEU A 164 2.05 13.10 0.99
C LEU A 164 2.20 14.42 1.73
N THR A 165 1.38 15.38 1.34
CA THR A 165 1.23 16.63 2.08
C THR A 165 -0.20 16.84 2.47
N GLU A 166 -0.43 17.31 3.69
CA GLU A 166 -1.76 17.68 4.19
C GLU A 166 -1.81 19.17 4.34
N THR A 167 -2.60 19.86 3.50
CA THR A 167 -2.65 21.34 3.49
C THR A 167 -3.99 21.81 4.02
N ILE A 168 -4.00 22.77 4.95
CA ILE A 168 -5.25 23.44 5.31
C ILE A 168 -5.86 24.11 4.08
N GLY A 169 -7.17 24.35 4.08
CA GLY A 169 -7.79 25.15 3.04
C GLY A 169 -9.25 24.78 2.82
N SER A 170 -10.04 25.78 2.43
CA SER A 170 -11.44 25.65 2.09
C SER A 170 -11.77 26.78 1.10
N PRO A 171 -12.63 26.56 0.09
CA PRO A 171 -13.10 27.63 -0.78
C PRO A 171 -13.79 28.76 0.00
N THR A 172 -14.42 28.42 1.14
CA THR A 172 -14.87 29.41 2.13
C THR A 172 -13.69 29.79 3.03
N PRO A 173 -13.34 31.09 3.18
CA PRO A 173 -12.25 31.52 4.06
C PRO A 173 -12.35 30.93 5.46
N MET A 174 -11.19 30.62 6.05
CA MET A 174 -11.08 30.02 7.38
C MET A 174 -10.10 30.82 8.24
N THR A 175 -9.90 30.39 9.48
CA THR A 175 -8.96 31.01 10.41
C THR A 175 -7.96 29.96 10.88
N ILE A 176 -6.67 30.28 10.84
CA ILE A 176 -5.64 29.50 11.55
C ILE A 176 -5.79 29.81 13.04
N PRO A 177 -6.07 28.82 13.90
CA PRO A 177 -6.19 29.05 15.33
C PRO A 177 -4.82 29.30 15.96
N LEU A 178 -4.77 30.18 16.96
CA LEU A 178 -3.58 30.33 17.80
C LEU A 178 -3.39 29.06 18.65
N GLN A 179 -2.28 28.38 18.44
CA GLN A 179 -1.83 27.24 19.23
C GLN A 179 -0.47 27.58 19.85
N PRO A 180 -0.40 28.04 21.12
CA PRO A 180 0.87 28.47 21.74
C PRO A 180 1.96 27.40 21.70
N ALA A 181 1.58 26.12 21.84
CA ALA A 181 2.50 24.97 21.73
C ALA A 181 3.18 24.84 20.35
N ARG A 182 2.68 25.54 19.32
CA ARG A 182 3.20 25.56 17.95
C ARG A 182 3.88 26.87 17.58
N GLN A 183 4.08 27.79 18.53
CA GLN A 183 4.73 29.08 18.26
C GLN A 183 6.23 29.07 18.58
N LEU A 184 6.74 28.01 19.22
CA LEU A 184 8.17 27.79 19.41
C LEU A 184 8.73 26.93 18.26
N PRO A 185 9.71 27.43 17.49
CA PRO A 185 10.39 26.65 16.47
C PRO A 185 11.07 25.40 17.04
N ASN A 186 11.07 24.31 16.26
CA ASN A 186 11.78 23.08 16.57
C ASN A 186 12.17 22.32 15.28
N GLY A 187 12.82 21.15 15.42
CA GLY A 187 13.30 20.36 14.28
C GLY A 187 12.20 19.88 13.31
N GLY A 188 10.95 19.74 13.78
CA GLY A 188 9.79 19.40 12.95
C GLY A 188 9.00 20.63 12.45
N GLN A 189 9.32 21.83 12.93
CA GLN A 189 8.64 23.08 12.56
C GLN A 189 9.61 24.27 12.70
N ALA A 190 10.39 24.53 11.66
CA ALA A 190 11.44 25.56 11.70
C ALA A 190 10.90 27.00 11.72
N MET A 191 9.76 27.24 11.08
CA MET A 191 9.15 28.57 10.96
C MET A 191 7.66 28.46 11.27
N PRO A 192 7.19 28.85 12.46
CA PRO A 192 5.76 28.91 12.78
C PRO A 192 4.97 29.87 11.87
N VAL A 193 3.68 29.59 11.70
CA VAL A 193 2.76 30.48 10.98
C VAL A 193 2.07 31.44 11.94
N GLN A 194 1.78 32.65 11.47
CA GLN A 194 0.90 33.58 12.16
C GLN A 194 -0.55 33.07 12.14
N TRP A 195 -1.23 33.15 13.28
CA TRP A 195 -2.66 32.86 13.36
C TRP A 195 -3.51 33.96 12.73
N GLY A 196 -4.77 33.67 12.41
CA GLY A 196 -5.69 34.64 11.85
C GLY A 196 -6.32 34.21 10.53
N PRO A 197 -6.91 35.14 9.77
CA PRO A 197 -7.63 34.84 8.53
C PRO A 197 -6.75 34.13 7.50
N TRP A 198 -7.34 33.15 6.82
CA TRP A 198 -6.70 32.32 5.81
C TRP A 198 -7.61 32.13 4.60
N HIS A 199 -7.08 32.44 3.42
CA HIS A 199 -7.77 32.34 2.14
C HIS A 199 -7.20 31.19 1.33
N PHE A 200 -8.06 30.50 0.57
CA PHE A 200 -7.67 29.29 -0.16
C PHE A 200 -6.48 29.48 -1.11
N ARG A 201 -6.34 30.68 -1.70
CA ARG A 201 -5.21 31.02 -2.56
C ARG A 201 -3.87 30.77 -1.87
N GLN A 202 -3.77 31.06 -0.57
CA GLN A 202 -2.55 30.85 0.21
C GLN A 202 -2.22 29.36 0.30
N SER A 203 -3.21 28.48 0.48
CA SER A 203 -3.00 27.02 0.43
C SER A 203 -2.47 26.57 -0.93
N VAL A 204 -3.05 27.09 -2.02
CA VAL A 204 -2.58 26.81 -3.39
C VAL A 204 -1.13 27.26 -3.56
N ASP A 205 -0.75 28.43 -3.02
CA ASP A 205 0.64 28.91 -3.07
C ASP A 205 1.62 28.01 -2.32
N TYR A 206 1.20 27.35 -1.23
CA TYR A 206 2.03 26.32 -0.57
C TYR A 206 2.14 25.06 -1.42
N SER A 207 1.03 24.58 -2.00
CA SER A 207 1.07 23.43 -2.91
C SER A 207 1.94 23.69 -4.13
N MET A 208 1.95 24.90 -4.69
CA MET A 208 2.84 25.27 -5.79
C MET A 208 4.31 25.22 -5.39
N THR A 209 4.66 25.69 -4.19
CA THR A 209 6.03 25.58 -3.64
C THR A 209 6.45 24.14 -3.44
N ALA A 210 5.58 23.30 -2.85
CA ALA A 210 5.83 21.88 -2.67
C ALA A 210 6.13 21.19 -4.02
N ASN A 211 5.26 21.39 -5.02
CA ASN A 211 5.46 20.85 -6.36
C ASN A 211 6.78 21.32 -6.97
N ARG A 212 7.05 22.63 -6.91
CA ARG A 212 8.29 23.18 -7.48
C ARG A 212 9.54 22.64 -6.77
N ALA A 213 9.51 22.43 -5.46
CA ALA A 213 10.62 21.84 -4.72
C ALA A 213 10.92 20.41 -5.19
N ILE A 214 9.89 19.58 -5.34
CA ILE A 214 10.03 18.19 -5.81
C ILE A 214 10.54 18.17 -7.26
N LEU A 215 9.95 18.96 -8.15
CA LEU A 215 10.35 19.01 -9.56
C LEU A 215 11.78 19.55 -9.73
N ASP A 216 12.16 20.57 -8.95
CA ASP A 216 13.52 21.11 -8.96
C ASP A 216 14.55 20.06 -8.52
N LEU A 217 14.25 19.33 -7.43
CA LEU A 217 15.08 18.25 -6.92
C LEU A 217 15.18 17.10 -7.93
N ALA A 218 14.06 16.66 -8.51
CA ALA A 218 14.02 15.60 -9.50
C ALA A 218 14.92 15.90 -10.72
N SER A 219 14.85 17.12 -11.23
CA SER A 219 15.69 17.53 -12.36
C SER A 219 17.17 17.68 -11.99
N ARG A 220 17.50 18.25 -10.81
CA ARG A 220 18.91 18.45 -10.39
C ARG A 220 19.63 17.13 -10.07
N TYR A 221 18.90 16.16 -9.53
CA TYR A 221 19.43 14.88 -9.06
C TYR A 221 18.88 13.70 -9.87
N ARG A 222 18.57 13.92 -11.16
CA ARG A 222 17.91 12.93 -12.03
C ARG A 222 18.69 11.62 -12.11
N GLU A 223 20.02 11.68 -12.20
CA GLU A 223 20.87 10.50 -12.34
C GLU A 223 20.83 9.64 -11.07
N ASP A 224 20.96 10.28 -9.89
CA ASP A 224 20.84 9.60 -8.60
C ASP A 224 19.44 8.99 -8.41
N ILE A 225 18.38 9.75 -8.71
CA ILE A 225 17.00 9.29 -8.53
C ILE A 225 16.68 8.11 -9.46
N LEU A 226 17.11 8.16 -10.72
CA LEU A 226 16.94 7.07 -11.69
C LEU A 226 17.78 5.84 -11.31
N PHE A 227 19.01 6.04 -10.83
CA PHE A 227 19.86 4.94 -10.39
C PHE A 227 19.31 4.27 -9.12
N ASN A 228 18.74 5.05 -8.20
CA ASN A 228 18.27 4.54 -6.92
C ASN A 228 17.10 3.56 -7.04
N ILE A 229 16.14 3.80 -7.95
CA ILE A 229 15.06 2.83 -8.19
C ILE A 229 15.61 1.49 -8.71
N TRP A 230 16.58 1.54 -9.63
CA TRP A 230 17.27 0.34 -10.10
C TRP A 230 18.03 -0.36 -8.97
N ARG A 231 18.76 0.40 -8.14
CA ARG A 231 19.54 -0.14 -7.03
C ARG A 231 18.68 -0.84 -5.99
N MET A 232 17.56 -0.24 -5.60
CA MET A 232 16.61 -0.86 -4.68
C MET A 232 16.01 -2.15 -5.26
N GLY A 233 15.65 -2.15 -6.55
CA GLY A 233 15.19 -3.37 -7.24
C GLY A 233 16.24 -4.48 -7.27
N ALA A 234 17.49 -4.14 -7.60
CA ALA A 234 18.62 -5.09 -7.60
C ALA A 234 18.90 -5.66 -6.22
N ASN A 235 18.87 -4.83 -5.17
CA ASN A 235 18.99 -5.28 -3.78
C ASN A 235 17.87 -6.27 -3.42
N SER A 236 16.64 -6.00 -3.84
CA SER A 236 15.48 -6.86 -3.61
C SER A 236 15.62 -8.22 -4.29
N ILE A 237 16.05 -8.25 -5.57
CA ILE A 237 16.32 -9.50 -6.28
C ILE A 237 17.42 -10.30 -5.57
N ALA A 238 18.54 -9.66 -5.22
CA ALA A 238 19.65 -10.31 -4.54
C ALA A 238 19.22 -10.92 -3.19
N ARG A 239 18.45 -10.17 -2.38
CA ARG A 239 17.89 -10.65 -1.10
C ARG A 239 16.92 -11.81 -1.26
N GLY A 240 16.17 -11.88 -2.36
CA GLY A 240 15.26 -13.01 -2.63
C GLY A 240 15.99 -14.27 -3.11
N ALA A 241 17.18 -14.11 -3.70
CA ALA A 241 17.99 -15.22 -4.20
C ALA A 241 18.90 -15.87 -3.14
N THR A 242 19.08 -15.23 -1.97
CA THR A 242 19.94 -15.70 -0.88
C THR A 242 19.21 -15.76 0.45
N ASP A 243 19.79 -16.45 1.43
CA ASP A 243 19.27 -16.39 2.79
C ASP A 243 19.43 -14.97 3.34
N THR A 244 18.30 -14.39 3.74
CA THR A 244 18.20 -13.02 4.26
C THR A 244 17.26 -13.04 5.46
N TRP A 245 17.51 -12.19 6.45
CA TRP A 245 16.68 -12.03 7.63
C TRP A 245 16.18 -10.60 7.71
N THR A 246 14.88 -10.40 7.63
CA THR A 246 14.30 -9.08 7.93
C THR A 246 14.38 -8.83 9.43
N HIS A 247 15.12 -7.80 9.85
CA HIS A 247 15.26 -7.41 11.26
C HIS A 247 13.97 -6.76 11.80
N LYS A 248 12.99 -7.60 12.15
CA LYS A 248 11.74 -7.19 12.76
C LYS A 248 11.89 -6.99 14.30
N PRO A 249 11.03 -6.20 14.96
CA PRO A 249 11.11 -5.91 16.39
C PRO A 249 11.27 -7.15 17.29
N GLN A 250 10.48 -8.21 17.06
CA GLN A 250 10.55 -9.42 17.86
C GLN A 250 11.89 -10.15 17.67
N LEU A 251 12.45 -10.18 16.45
CA LEU A 251 13.76 -10.79 16.19
C LEU A 251 14.87 -10.06 16.96
N ILE A 252 14.82 -8.73 17.01
CA ILE A 252 15.77 -7.93 17.79
C ILE A 252 15.58 -8.15 19.29
N ALA A 253 14.34 -8.22 19.77
CA ALA A 253 14.05 -8.49 21.18
C ALA A 253 14.56 -9.87 21.61
N ASP A 254 14.35 -10.91 20.79
CA ASP A 254 14.83 -12.25 21.06
C ASP A 254 16.37 -12.32 21.10
N ALA A 255 17.04 -11.60 20.18
CA ALA A 255 18.49 -11.52 20.18
C ALA A 255 19.02 -10.83 21.45
N GLN A 256 18.40 -9.72 21.87
CA GLN A 256 18.73 -9.04 23.11
C GLN A 256 18.53 -9.93 24.34
N ALA A 257 17.43 -10.69 24.38
CA ALA A 257 17.16 -11.65 25.45
C ALA A 257 18.21 -12.78 25.50
N ALA A 258 18.64 -13.29 24.34
CA ALA A 258 19.68 -14.31 24.28
C ALA A 258 21.05 -13.84 24.81
N ALA A 259 21.30 -12.53 24.78
CA ALA A 259 22.53 -11.91 25.29
C ALA A 259 22.47 -11.53 26.77
N GLU A 260 21.33 -11.72 27.45
CA GLU A 260 21.13 -11.26 28.82
C GLU A 260 22.13 -11.92 29.78
N GLY A 261 22.86 -11.11 30.54
CA GLY A 261 23.90 -11.58 31.46
C GLY A 261 25.25 -11.93 30.80
N LEU A 262 25.34 -11.97 29.47
CA LEU A 262 26.58 -12.21 28.72
C LEU A 262 27.31 -10.89 28.42
N ARG A 263 28.60 -10.97 28.06
CA ARG A 263 29.41 -9.79 27.68
C ARG A 263 30.33 -10.08 26.50
N GLY A 264 30.73 -9.02 25.81
CA GLY A 264 31.75 -9.08 24.75
C GLY A 264 31.43 -10.10 23.64
N ALA A 265 32.38 -10.98 23.35
CA ALA A 265 32.26 -11.98 22.30
C ALA A 265 31.14 -13.00 22.56
N GLU A 266 30.89 -13.37 23.83
CA GLU A 266 29.85 -14.33 24.18
C GLU A 266 28.44 -13.77 23.91
N ALA A 267 28.20 -12.51 24.29
CA ALA A 267 26.95 -11.81 23.97
C ALA A 267 26.74 -11.69 22.46
N THR A 268 27.81 -11.39 21.72
CA THR A 268 27.76 -11.27 20.26
C THR A 268 27.39 -12.61 19.62
N ALA A 269 28.04 -13.71 20.03
CA ALA A 269 27.74 -15.04 19.51
C ALA A 269 26.30 -15.47 19.80
N ALA A 270 25.77 -15.17 20.99
CA ALA A 270 24.38 -15.47 21.34
C ALA A 270 23.37 -14.69 20.48
N MET A 271 23.61 -13.39 20.25
CA MET A 271 22.78 -12.59 19.34
C MET A 271 22.88 -13.10 17.90
N GLU A 272 24.07 -13.40 17.40
CA GLU A 272 24.28 -13.89 16.04
C GLU A 272 23.57 -15.22 15.79
N GLN A 273 23.55 -16.12 16.78
CA GLN A 273 22.80 -17.37 16.69
C GLN A 273 21.31 -17.13 16.44
N VAL A 274 20.73 -16.10 17.07
CA VAL A 274 19.32 -15.73 16.86
C VAL A 274 19.12 -15.00 15.54
N LEU A 275 19.96 -14.01 15.23
CA LEU A 275 19.86 -13.16 14.05
C LEU A 275 20.13 -13.90 12.73
N ARG A 276 20.82 -15.05 12.78
CA ARG A 276 21.15 -15.87 11.62
C ARG A 276 20.57 -17.27 11.67
N ASP A 277 19.59 -17.52 12.56
CA ASP A 277 18.91 -18.81 12.64
C ASP A 277 18.23 -19.12 11.29
N PRO A 278 18.63 -20.20 10.58
CA PRO A 278 18.02 -20.58 9.31
C PRO A 278 16.50 -20.78 9.38
N ALA A 279 15.93 -21.10 10.55
CA ALA A 279 14.48 -21.25 10.72
C ALA A 279 13.73 -19.91 10.68
N ARG A 280 14.45 -18.79 10.85
CA ARG A 280 13.89 -17.43 10.91
C ARG A 280 14.17 -16.59 9.66
N ARG A 281 14.80 -17.18 8.63
CA ARG A 281 15.11 -16.48 7.38
C ARG A 281 13.84 -16.21 6.57
N ASP A 282 13.90 -15.20 5.70
CA ASP A 282 12.80 -14.86 4.80
C ASP A 282 12.62 -15.96 3.72
N PRO A 283 11.38 -16.25 3.28
CA PRO A 283 11.15 -17.19 2.19
C PRO A 283 11.73 -16.74 0.84
N ARG A 284 12.18 -17.71 0.03
CA ARG A 284 12.61 -17.53 -1.37
C ARG A 284 11.45 -17.57 -2.36
N ALA A 285 10.36 -18.24 -1.99
CA ALA A 285 9.11 -18.25 -2.75
C ALA A 285 7.92 -18.65 -1.88
N TYR A 286 6.74 -18.36 -2.40
CA TYR A 286 5.45 -18.84 -1.90
C TYR A 286 4.80 -19.70 -2.97
N ILE A 287 4.29 -20.87 -2.58
CA ILE A 287 3.54 -21.76 -3.47
C ILE A 287 2.10 -21.80 -3.01
N ILE A 288 1.17 -21.54 -3.92
CA ILE A 288 -0.27 -21.64 -3.70
C ILE A 288 -0.74 -22.91 -4.43
N PRO A 289 -1.02 -24.01 -3.71
CA PRO A 289 -1.38 -25.27 -4.33
C PRO A 289 -2.69 -25.17 -5.12
N ALA A 290 -2.73 -25.82 -6.28
CA ALA A 290 -3.96 -25.97 -7.05
C ALA A 290 -4.97 -26.90 -6.37
N GLY A 291 -6.26 -26.67 -6.62
CA GLY A 291 -7.34 -27.55 -6.18
C GLY A 291 -7.79 -27.39 -4.72
N GLN A 292 -7.26 -26.42 -3.98
CA GLN A 292 -7.79 -26.05 -2.66
C GLN A 292 -9.19 -25.43 -2.74
N ALA A 293 -9.98 -25.55 -1.67
CA ALA A 293 -11.37 -25.09 -1.65
C ALA A 293 -11.50 -23.57 -1.78
N GLU A 294 -10.54 -22.82 -1.24
CA GLU A 294 -10.49 -21.36 -1.22
C GLU A 294 -9.77 -20.76 -2.44
N MET A 295 -9.67 -21.51 -3.55
CA MET A 295 -8.94 -21.06 -4.74
C MET A 295 -9.50 -19.74 -5.32
N GLY A 296 -10.80 -19.45 -5.18
CA GLY A 296 -11.36 -18.15 -5.56
C GLY A 296 -10.70 -16.99 -4.81
N ASN A 297 -10.51 -17.14 -3.49
CA ASN A 297 -9.81 -16.15 -2.66
C ASN A 297 -8.34 -16.05 -3.05
N ALA A 298 -7.68 -17.18 -3.34
CA ALA A 298 -6.30 -17.18 -3.82
C ALA A 298 -6.16 -16.46 -5.17
N LEU A 299 -7.14 -16.59 -6.08
CA LEU A 299 -7.15 -15.87 -7.35
C LEU A 299 -7.39 -14.38 -7.16
N ASP A 300 -8.28 -13.97 -6.26
CA ASP A 300 -8.45 -12.56 -5.89
C ASP A 300 -7.16 -11.96 -5.31
N PHE A 301 -6.44 -12.71 -4.48
CA PHE A 301 -5.11 -12.33 -4.00
C PHE A 301 -4.13 -12.17 -5.15
N LEU A 302 -4.01 -13.18 -6.01
CA LEU A 302 -3.12 -13.16 -7.16
C LEU A 302 -3.42 -12.02 -8.13
N ASN A 303 -4.70 -11.64 -8.28
CA ASN A 303 -5.11 -10.47 -9.05
C ASN A 303 -4.65 -9.16 -8.41
N ALA A 304 -4.77 -9.03 -7.08
CA ALA A 304 -4.25 -7.85 -6.37
C ALA A 304 -2.74 -7.69 -6.58
N MET A 305 -2.00 -8.81 -6.48
CA MET A 305 -0.55 -8.88 -6.69
C MET A 305 -0.16 -8.61 -8.15
N SER A 306 -0.88 -9.18 -9.11
CA SER A 306 -0.61 -8.97 -10.54
C SER A 306 -0.81 -7.50 -10.92
N VAL A 307 -1.91 -6.88 -10.49
CA VAL A 307 -2.17 -5.45 -10.73
C VAL A 307 -1.07 -4.57 -10.11
N SER A 308 -0.55 -4.93 -8.93
CA SER A 308 0.59 -4.23 -8.31
C SER A 308 1.95 -4.56 -8.93
N GLY A 309 2.00 -5.28 -10.05
CA GLY A 309 3.24 -5.53 -10.78
C GLY A 309 4.08 -6.69 -10.24
N ILE A 310 3.51 -7.55 -9.39
CA ILE A 310 4.19 -8.76 -8.92
C ILE A 310 4.20 -9.82 -10.00
N GLU A 311 5.38 -10.40 -10.22
CA GLU A 311 5.57 -11.52 -11.11
C GLU A 311 5.03 -12.81 -10.48
N ILE A 312 4.10 -13.44 -11.17
CA ILE A 312 3.44 -14.67 -10.77
C ILE A 312 3.71 -15.73 -11.83
N HIS A 313 4.03 -16.94 -11.38
CA HIS A 313 4.22 -18.09 -12.24
C HIS A 313 3.15 -19.14 -11.98
N LYS A 314 2.76 -19.88 -13.02
CA LYS A 314 1.84 -21.01 -12.94
C LYS A 314 2.55 -22.29 -13.39
N ALA A 315 2.37 -23.36 -12.63
CA ALA A 315 2.98 -24.66 -12.92
C ALA A 315 2.33 -25.33 -14.14
N THR A 316 3.11 -25.62 -15.18
CA THR A 316 2.65 -26.26 -16.42
C THR A 316 2.55 -27.79 -16.30
N ALA A 317 3.23 -28.37 -15.31
CA ALA A 317 3.12 -29.76 -14.88
C ALA A 317 3.22 -29.87 -13.35
N ALA A 318 2.87 -31.03 -12.79
CA ALA A 318 3.07 -31.28 -11.36
C ALA A 318 4.58 -31.37 -11.03
N PHE A 319 4.96 -30.92 -9.83
CA PHE A 319 6.35 -30.92 -9.37
C PHE A 319 6.43 -31.17 -7.85
N SER A 320 7.64 -31.35 -7.33
CA SER A 320 7.86 -31.59 -5.90
C SER A 320 9.02 -30.76 -5.37
N ILE A 321 8.95 -30.38 -4.10
CA ILE A 321 10.06 -29.77 -3.35
C ILE A 321 10.20 -30.54 -2.04
N GLY A 322 11.32 -31.23 -1.85
CA GLY A 322 11.46 -32.19 -0.75
C GLY A 322 10.37 -33.26 -0.80
N SER A 323 9.60 -33.41 0.29
CA SER A 323 8.46 -34.33 0.37
C SER A 323 7.14 -33.73 -0.08
N ALA A 324 7.05 -32.41 -0.30
CA ALA A 324 5.84 -31.74 -0.73
C ALA A 324 5.64 -31.92 -2.25
N ARG A 325 4.39 -32.20 -2.66
CA ARG A 325 4.01 -32.36 -4.07
C ARG A 325 2.95 -31.32 -4.45
N TYR A 326 3.20 -30.60 -5.53
CA TYR A 326 2.35 -29.54 -6.04
C TYR A 326 1.71 -29.95 -7.37
N PRO A 327 0.37 -29.91 -7.50
CA PRO A 327 -0.30 -30.25 -8.75
C PRO A 327 0.01 -29.24 -9.87
N LYS A 328 -0.18 -29.68 -11.12
CA LYS A 328 -0.26 -28.78 -12.27
C LYS A 328 -1.26 -27.67 -11.98
N GLY A 329 -0.94 -26.44 -12.38
CA GLY A 329 -1.78 -25.27 -12.17
C GLY A 329 -1.56 -24.56 -10.83
N SER A 330 -0.70 -25.08 -9.95
CA SER A 330 -0.29 -24.36 -8.73
C SER A 330 0.44 -23.07 -9.09
N PHE A 331 0.25 -22.02 -8.29
CA PHE A 331 0.92 -20.74 -8.51
C PHE A 331 2.18 -20.62 -7.65
N VAL A 332 3.18 -19.94 -8.18
CA VAL A 332 4.46 -19.68 -7.52
C VAL A 332 4.74 -18.18 -7.59
N VAL A 333 4.92 -17.56 -6.43
CA VAL A 333 5.36 -16.17 -6.30
C VAL A 333 6.76 -16.18 -5.70
N ARG A 334 7.77 -15.92 -6.54
CA ARG A 334 9.17 -15.91 -6.08
C ARG A 334 9.50 -14.58 -5.41
N THR A 335 10.44 -14.57 -4.47
CA THR A 335 10.86 -13.33 -3.79
C THR A 335 12.08 -12.68 -4.44
N ASP A 336 12.74 -13.33 -5.40
CA ASP A 336 13.86 -12.79 -6.18
C ASP A 336 13.40 -11.88 -7.34
N GLN A 337 12.52 -10.93 -7.02
CA GLN A 337 11.97 -9.94 -7.95
C GLN A 337 12.09 -8.50 -7.38
N PRO A 338 12.05 -7.45 -8.23
CA PRO A 338 12.28 -6.07 -7.80
C PRO A 338 11.37 -5.59 -6.66
N PHE A 339 10.12 -6.06 -6.64
CA PHE A 339 9.10 -5.69 -5.66
C PHE A 339 8.95 -6.73 -4.53
N ARG A 340 10.03 -7.45 -4.21
CA ARG A 340 10.15 -8.34 -3.05
C ARG A 340 9.49 -7.78 -1.77
N PRO A 341 9.66 -6.49 -1.41
CA PRO A 341 9.05 -5.99 -0.20
C PRO A 341 7.52 -6.11 -0.19
N HIS A 342 6.86 -5.83 -1.31
CA HIS A 342 5.42 -5.98 -1.41
C HIS A 342 5.01 -7.45 -1.29
N VAL A 343 5.76 -8.39 -1.90
CA VAL A 343 5.52 -9.83 -1.74
C VAL A 343 5.56 -10.25 -0.27
N LEU A 344 6.64 -9.94 0.45
CA LEU A 344 6.77 -10.32 1.86
C LEU A 344 5.67 -9.71 2.72
N ASP A 345 5.34 -8.44 2.52
CA ASP A 345 4.31 -7.75 3.30
C ASP A 345 2.90 -8.31 3.08
N GLN A 346 2.62 -8.85 1.89
CA GLN A 346 1.31 -9.43 1.57
C GLN A 346 1.15 -10.91 2.01
N PHE A 347 2.25 -11.63 2.25
CA PHE A 347 2.25 -13.03 2.69
C PHE A 347 2.60 -13.24 4.18
N GLU A 348 3.43 -12.38 4.77
CA GLU A 348 3.93 -12.56 6.13
C GLU A 348 3.16 -11.75 7.17
N ALA A 349 3.18 -12.25 8.42
CA ALA A 349 2.64 -11.53 9.55
C ALA A 349 3.41 -10.23 9.80
N GLN A 350 2.67 -9.20 10.18
CA GLN A 350 3.21 -7.92 10.61
C GLN A 350 3.79 -8.03 12.02
N ASP A 351 4.88 -7.33 12.27
CA ASP A 351 5.53 -7.22 13.58
C ASP A 351 5.74 -5.73 13.88
N HIS A 352 4.64 -5.05 14.23
CA HIS A 352 4.64 -3.62 14.49
C HIS A 352 5.38 -3.31 15.80
N PRO A 353 6.32 -2.34 15.83
CA PRO A 353 7.01 -1.95 17.05
C PRO A 353 6.05 -1.50 18.14
N THR A 354 6.37 -1.75 19.41
CA THR A 354 5.68 -1.11 20.53
C THR A 354 6.00 0.38 20.53
N ASP A 355 5.12 1.18 19.92
CA ASP A 355 5.28 2.62 19.76
C ASP A 355 4.69 3.34 20.97
N LEU A 356 5.54 4.00 21.77
CA LEU A 356 5.16 4.66 23.02
C LEU A 356 5.43 6.17 22.93
N GLN A 357 4.66 6.96 23.69
CA GLN A 357 4.87 8.42 23.76
C GLN A 357 6.24 8.81 24.34
N TYR A 358 6.74 7.99 25.26
CA TYR A 358 8.06 8.05 25.88
C TYR A 358 8.36 6.67 26.49
N PRO A 359 9.61 6.35 26.85
CA PRO A 359 9.94 5.07 27.48
C PRO A 359 9.08 4.79 28.72
N GLY A 360 8.34 3.66 28.72
CA GLY A 360 7.40 3.29 29.80
C GLY A 360 6.06 4.03 29.79
N GLY A 361 5.81 4.91 28.82
CA GLY A 361 4.56 5.65 28.65
C GLY A 361 3.45 4.86 27.94
N PRO A 362 2.28 5.50 27.73
CA PRO A 362 1.18 4.86 26.99
C PRO A 362 1.52 4.69 25.50
N PRO A 363 0.90 3.71 24.83
CA PRO A 363 1.10 3.50 23.40
C PRO A 363 0.56 4.66 22.57
N LYS A 364 1.25 4.97 21.47
CA LYS A 364 0.73 5.84 20.41
C LYS A 364 -0.18 5.00 19.52
N ALA A 365 -1.41 5.46 19.31
CA ALA A 365 -2.30 4.81 18.35
C ALA A 365 -1.67 4.86 16.94
N PRO A 366 -1.65 3.74 16.21
CA PRO A 366 -1.26 3.75 14.81
C PRO A 366 -2.12 4.75 14.03
N TYR A 367 -1.49 5.47 13.11
CA TYR A 367 -2.23 6.35 12.19
C TYR A 367 -3.13 5.55 11.24
N ASP A 368 -2.58 4.42 10.75
CA ASP A 368 -3.24 3.47 9.86
C ASP A 368 -3.41 2.12 10.58
N ASN A 369 -3.18 1.01 9.88
CA ASN A 369 -3.27 -0.32 10.47
C ASN A 369 -1.89 -0.80 10.95
N ALA A 370 -1.86 -1.43 12.12
CA ALA A 370 -0.67 -2.12 12.65
C ALA A 370 -0.65 -3.63 12.30
N GLY A 371 -1.80 -4.19 11.89
CA GLY A 371 -1.92 -5.58 11.46
C GLY A 371 -2.73 -5.67 10.17
N TRP A 372 -2.08 -6.14 9.10
CA TRP A 372 -2.68 -6.46 7.81
C TRP A 372 -1.80 -7.51 7.14
N THR A 373 -2.39 -8.56 6.59
CA THR A 373 -1.68 -9.48 5.71
C THR A 373 -2.74 -10.06 4.79
N LEU A 374 -2.73 -9.66 3.52
CA LEU A 374 -3.84 -9.97 2.62
C LEU A 374 -4.00 -11.48 2.42
N ALA A 375 -2.91 -12.24 2.32
CA ALA A 375 -2.97 -13.70 2.23
C ALA A 375 -3.69 -14.33 3.43
N MET A 376 -3.39 -13.87 4.65
CA MET A 376 -4.04 -14.36 5.88
C MET A 376 -5.49 -13.92 5.98
N GLN A 377 -5.83 -12.70 5.55
CA GLN A 377 -7.20 -12.20 5.50
C GLN A 377 -8.07 -12.96 4.49
N MET A 378 -7.47 -13.44 3.40
CA MET A 378 -8.14 -14.20 2.36
C MET A 378 -8.23 -15.70 2.67
N GLY A 379 -7.43 -16.21 3.61
CA GLY A 379 -7.61 -17.54 4.21
C GLY A 379 -7.33 -18.72 3.28
N PHE A 380 -6.57 -18.53 2.20
CA PHE A 380 -6.13 -19.63 1.35
C PHE A 380 -4.83 -20.26 1.88
N ASN A 381 -4.58 -21.50 1.48
CA ASN A 381 -3.37 -22.26 1.82
C ASN A 381 -2.22 -21.89 0.90
N PHE A 382 -1.05 -21.67 1.48
CA PHE A 382 0.20 -21.49 0.76
C PHE A 382 1.38 -22.02 1.59
N ASP A 383 2.42 -22.45 0.89
CA ASP A 383 3.65 -22.95 1.48
C ASP A 383 4.79 -21.96 1.27
N ARG A 384 5.65 -21.83 2.29
CA ARG A 384 6.90 -21.07 2.22
C ARG A 384 8.01 -21.99 1.74
N VAL A 385 8.77 -21.53 0.75
CA VAL A 385 9.94 -22.25 0.24
C VAL A 385 11.19 -21.47 0.59
N TYR A 386 12.14 -22.14 1.24
CA TYR A 386 13.37 -21.50 1.73
C TYR A 386 14.63 -22.00 1.02
N GLU A 387 14.54 -23.13 0.33
CA GLU A 387 15.63 -23.71 -0.45
C GLU A 387 15.50 -23.35 -1.94
N PRO A 388 16.60 -23.30 -2.70
CA PRO A 388 16.53 -23.28 -4.16
C PRO A 388 15.72 -24.47 -4.70
N PHE A 389 14.93 -24.24 -5.74
CA PHE A 389 14.18 -25.29 -6.42
C PHE A 389 14.00 -24.96 -7.90
N GLU A 390 13.76 -26.01 -8.69
CA GLU A 390 13.33 -25.89 -10.08
C GLU A 390 11.92 -26.47 -10.24
N ALA A 391 11.12 -25.82 -11.08
CA ALA A 391 9.76 -26.25 -11.36
C ALA A 391 9.38 -25.89 -12.81
N PRO A 392 8.50 -26.68 -13.46
CA PRO A 392 8.01 -26.38 -14.80
C PRO A 392 7.00 -25.22 -14.71
N LEU A 393 7.50 -24.00 -14.83
CA LEU A 393 6.74 -22.76 -14.62
C LEU A 393 6.58 -21.98 -15.92
N ALA A 394 5.43 -21.33 -16.08
CA ALA A 394 5.20 -20.28 -17.07
C ALA A 394 4.75 -19.01 -16.35
N MET A 395 5.30 -17.86 -16.77
CA MET A 395 4.87 -16.56 -16.23
C MET A 395 3.42 -16.27 -16.64
N VAL A 396 2.63 -15.76 -15.71
CA VAL A 396 1.27 -15.28 -16.00
C VAL A 396 1.39 -13.91 -16.66
N ALA A 397 1.15 -13.86 -17.98
CA ALA A 397 1.28 -12.63 -18.77
C ALA A 397 0.09 -11.66 -18.59
N GLU A 398 -1.06 -12.19 -18.15
CA GLU A 398 -2.31 -11.45 -18.02
C GLU A 398 -2.37 -10.69 -16.69
N GLU A 399 -2.92 -9.48 -16.71
CA GLU A 399 -3.18 -8.71 -15.49
C GLU A 399 -4.20 -9.42 -14.58
N VAL A 400 -5.16 -10.12 -15.19
CA VAL A 400 -6.17 -10.92 -14.47
C VAL A 400 -5.78 -12.39 -14.54
N VAL A 401 -5.38 -12.94 -13.40
CA VAL A 401 -5.10 -14.35 -13.20
C VAL A 401 -6.41 -15.14 -13.17
N ARG A 402 -6.60 -16.00 -14.18
CA ARG A 402 -7.81 -16.83 -14.32
C ARG A 402 -7.55 -18.28 -13.89
N PRO A 403 -8.56 -18.97 -13.32
CA PRO A 403 -8.49 -20.41 -13.13
C PRO A 403 -8.47 -21.12 -14.48
N ASP A 404 -7.97 -22.35 -14.49
CA ASP A 404 -8.25 -23.24 -15.63
C ASP A 404 -9.75 -23.56 -15.64
N PRO A 405 -10.39 -23.66 -16.82
CA PRO A 405 -11.79 -24.04 -16.90
C PRO A 405 -12.00 -25.39 -16.21
N ALA A 406 -12.87 -25.42 -15.20
CA ALA A 406 -13.30 -26.67 -14.59
C ALA A 406 -14.27 -27.40 -15.56
N PRO A 407 -14.35 -28.74 -15.52
CA PRO A 407 -15.39 -29.46 -16.24
C PRO A 407 -16.77 -28.97 -15.79
N PHE A 408 -17.47 -28.27 -16.68
CA PHE A 408 -18.77 -27.69 -16.43
C PHE A 408 -19.79 -28.25 -17.41
N ASN A 409 -20.89 -28.81 -16.90
CA ASN A 409 -22.01 -29.22 -17.73
C ASN A 409 -23.05 -28.09 -17.80
N ALA A 410 -22.97 -27.27 -18.85
CA ALA A 410 -23.92 -26.18 -19.11
C ALA A 410 -25.36 -26.67 -19.37
N ASN A 411 -25.53 -27.94 -19.73
CA ASN A 411 -26.83 -28.55 -20.01
C ASN A 411 -27.48 -29.20 -18.78
N ALA A 412 -26.87 -29.08 -17.59
CA ALA A 412 -27.47 -29.56 -16.36
C ALA A 412 -28.77 -28.79 -16.04
N GLY A 413 -29.76 -29.46 -15.45
CA GLY A 413 -30.97 -28.78 -14.96
C GLY A 413 -30.75 -27.97 -13.68
N ALA A 414 -29.66 -28.26 -12.96
CA ALA A 414 -29.29 -27.62 -11.72
C ALA A 414 -27.79 -27.77 -11.42
N TRP A 415 -27.23 -26.84 -10.67
CA TRP A 415 -25.85 -26.85 -10.17
C TRP A 415 -25.85 -26.71 -8.65
N ARG A 416 -25.09 -27.55 -7.98
CA ARG A 416 -24.90 -27.50 -6.53
C ARG A 416 -23.57 -26.82 -6.22
N ILE A 417 -23.60 -25.81 -5.36
CA ILE A 417 -22.44 -24.99 -5.02
C ILE A 417 -22.31 -24.92 -3.49
N SER A 418 -21.12 -25.23 -3.01
CA SER A 418 -20.77 -25.09 -1.59
C SER A 418 -20.73 -23.61 -1.18
N PRO A 419 -21.23 -23.22 0.00
CA PRO A 419 -21.10 -21.88 0.54
C PRO A 419 -19.67 -21.61 1.06
N SER A 420 -18.79 -22.61 1.08
CA SER A 420 -17.41 -22.47 1.54
C SER A 420 -16.56 -21.55 0.65
N ALA A 421 -16.92 -21.44 -0.64
CA ALA A 421 -16.24 -20.54 -1.57
C ALA A 421 -16.97 -19.18 -1.62
N THR A 422 -16.23 -18.08 -1.48
CA THR A 422 -16.82 -16.73 -1.50
C THR A 422 -17.54 -16.42 -2.82
N ASP A 423 -17.03 -16.94 -3.95
CA ASP A 423 -17.65 -16.81 -5.27
C ASP A 423 -19.03 -17.47 -5.37
N ALA A 424 -19.35 -18.43 -4.50
CA ALA A 424 -20.67 -19.05 -4.45
C ALA A 424 -21.77 -18.01 -4.21
N PHE A 425 -21.51 -17.04 -3.31
CA PHE A 425 -22.47 -15.97 -3.03
C PHE A 425 -22.62 -15.03 -4.23
N ARG A 426 -21.56 -14.80 -4.99
CA ARG A 426 -21.63 -14.02 -6.23
C ARG A 426 -22.49 -14.75 -7.27
N ALA A 427 -22.25 -16.04 -7.49
CA ALA A 427 -23.03 -16.86 -8.41
C ALA A 427 -24.52 -16.92 -8.02
N VAL A 428 -24.82 -17.09 -6.72
CA VAL A 428 -26.17 -17.03 -6.16
C VAL A 428 -26.86 -15.71 -6.48
N ASN A 429 -26.22 -14.58 -6.16
CA ASN A 429 -26.81 -13.25 -6.37
C ASN A 429 -27.00 -12.91 -7.85
N LEU A 430 -26.02 -13.27 -8.70
CA LEU A 430 -26.12 -13.06 -10.14
C LEU A 430 -27.22 -13.93 -10.77
N THR A 431 -27.35 -15.18 -10.32
CA THR A 431 -28.43 -16.08 -10.77
C THR A 431 -29.79 -15.53 -10.37
N ALA A 432 -29.97 -15.12 -9.12
CA ALA A 432 -31.22 -14.51 -8.66
C ALA A 432 -31.56 -13.23 -9.45
N ARG A 433 -30.57 -12.36 -9.71
CA ARG A 433 -30.73 -11.15 -10.53
C ARG A 433 -31.12 -11.46 -11.98
N ALA A 434 -30.62 -12.55 -12.54
CA ALA A 434 -30.97 -13.02 -13.88
C ALA A 434 -32.33 -13.76 -13.94
N GLY A 435 -33.07 -13.83 -12.83
CA GLY A 435 -34.38 -14.52 -12.75
C GLY A 435 -34.29 -16.04 -12.59
N GLY A 436 -33.10 -16.58 -12.28
CA GLY A 436 -32.92 -18.00 -11.97
C GLY A 436 -33.43 -18.38 -10.58
N VAL A 437 -33.63 -19.69 -10.36
CA VAL A 437 -34.06 -20.21 -9.06
C VAL A 437 -32.83 -20.52 -8.20
N VAL A 438 -32.85 -20.02 -6.97
CA VAL A 438 -31.85 -20.31 -5.94
C VAL A 438 -32.53 -21.00 -4.76
N GLU A 439 -32.07 -22.21 -4.44
CA GLU A 439 -32.49 -22.96 -3.26
C GLU A 439 -31.30 -23.10 -2.31
N ARG A 440 -31.54 -22.95 -1.00
CA ARG A 440 -30.53 -23.27 0.03
C ARG A 440 -30.93 -24.58 0.70
N LEU A 441 -30.07 -25.58 0.60
CA LEU A 441 -30.29 -26.89 1.20
C LEU A 441 -30.05 -26.85 2.72
N ALA A 442 -30.63 -27.82 3.44
CA ALA A 442 -30.45 -27.94 4.89
C ALA A 442 -28.97 -28.09 5.32
N GLY A 443 -28.13 -28.67 4.44
CA GLY A 443 -26.68 -28.77 4.64
C GLY A 443 -25.87 -27.50 4.34
N GLY A 444 -26.53 -26.40 3.96
CA GLY A 444 -25.90 -25.10 3.71
C GLY A 444 -25.60 -24.81 2.24
N ASP A 445 -25.49 -25.84 1.39
CA ASP A 445 -25.24 -25.71 -0.05
C ASP A 445 -26.35 -24.98 -0.80
N PHE A 446 -25.95 -24.30 -1.86
CA PHE A 446 -26.86 -23.65 -2.80
C PHE A 446 -27.13 -24.58 -3.99
N VAL A 447 -28.37 -24.59 -4.45
CA VAL A 447 -28.77 -25.18 -5.74
C VAL A 447 -29.27 -24.07 -6.64
N LEU A 448 -28.58 -23.88 -7.76
CA LEU A 448 -28.94 -22.92 -8.80
C LEU A 448 -29.63 -23.68 -9.94
N ARG A 449 -30.80 -23.23 -10.41
CA ARG A 449 -31.55 -23.91 -11.49
C ARG A 449 -31.90 -22.98 -12.65
N GLY A 450 -32.07 -23.60 -13.81
CA GLY A 450 -32.55 -22.94 -15.04
C GLY A 450 -31.43 -22.37 -15.91
N SER A 451 -31.82 -21.91 -17.11
CA SER A 451 -30.88 -21.36 -18.10
C SER A 451 -30.13 -20.11 -17.61
N ALA A 452 -30.75 -19.33 -16.73
CA ALA A 452 -30.10 -18.18 -16.09
C ALA A 452 -28.89 -18.60 -15.25
N ALA A 453 -28.98 -19.70 -14.48
CA ALA A 453 -27.86 -20.22 -13.71
C ALA A 453 -26.71 -20.70 -14.61
N ALA A 454 -27.03 -21.39 -15.72
CA ALA A 454 -26.06 -21.84 -16.71
C ALA A 454 -25.23 -20.69 -17.33
N SER A 455 -25.84 -19.50 -17.47
CA SER A 455 -25.20 -18.33 -18.08
C SER A 455 -24.30 -17.54 -17.12
N VAL A 456 -24.47 -17.76 -15.81
CA VAL A 456 -23.76 -17.06 -14.74
C VAL A 456 -22.53 -17.83 -14.29
N LEU A 457 -22.64 -19.16 -14.24
CA LEU A 457 -21.56 -20.11 -13.93
C LEU A 457 -20.65 -20.29 -15.14
#